data_AF-A0A0R2F7B7-F1
#
_entry.id   AF-A0A0R2F7B7-F1
#
_cell.length_a   1.000
_cell.length_b   1.000
_cell.length_c   1.000
_cell.angle_alpha   90.00
_cell.angle_beta   90.00
_cell.angle_gamma   90.00
#
_symmetry.space_group_name_H-M   'P 1'
#
loop_
_entity.id
_entity.type
_entity.pdbx_description
1 polymer ?
#
loop_
_entity_poly.entity_id
_entity_poly.type
_entity_poly.pdbx_seq_one_letter_code
_entity_poly.pdbx_strand_id
1 'polypeptide(L)'
;MDNKDDQRMYHIIHTMQENYEKYFTRKYRYRYWLVVVDNHFEDIYSIFLYTQKQRTQLLRSYELVHFKRDPEDYRYVMNNLREWSNLSVEYRDTKRLIHPGTDIVQDTTHGHSARNQTHAPWRPSQGTN
;
A
#
# COMPACT_ATOMS: atom_id res chain seq x y z
N MET A 1 16.99 -16.69 -24.46
CA MET A 1 17.30 -16.53 -23.03
C MET A 1 18.40 -17.52 -22.67
N ASP A 2 19.40 -17.09 -21.89
CA ASP A 2 20.43 -17.97 -21.33
C ASP A 2 19.83 -18.76 -20.14
N ASN A 3 20.25 -20.01 -19.93
CA ASN A 3 19.74 -20.92 -18.88
C ASN A 3 19.86 -20.30 -17.47
N LYS A 4 20.83 -19.39 -17.28
CA LYS A 4 21.03 -18.66 -16.03
C LYS A 4 19.94 -17.62 -15.75
N ASP A 5 19.42 -16.95 -16.77
CA ASP A 5 18.38 -15.93 -16.62
C ASP A 5 17.05 -16.57 -16.27
N ASP A 6 16.74 -17.71 -16.90
CA ASP A 6 15.54 -18.50 -16.61
C ASP A 6 15.56 -19.03 -15.17
N GLN A 7 16.71 -19.52 -14.69
CA GLN A 7 16.87 -20.00 -13.32
C GLN A 7 16.76 -18.87 -12.28
N ARG A 8 17.34 -17.69 -12.58
CA ARG A 8 17.19 -16.49 -11.74
C ARG A 8 15.73 -16.06 -11.66
N MET A 9 15.04 -16.00 -12.79
CA MET A 9 13.63 -15.60 -12.85
C MET A 9 12.76 -16.57 -12.06
N TYR A 10 12.96 -17.88 -12.25
CA TYR A 10 12.28 -18.90 -11.48
C TYR A 10 12.44 -18.69 -9.98
N HIS A 11 13.68 -18.42 -9.52
CA HIS A 11 13.94 -18.18 -8.11
C HIS A 11 13.21 -16.94 -7.57
N ILE A 12 13.22 -15.82 -8.31
CA ILE A 12 12.51 -14.58 -7.94
C ILE A 12 11.02 -14.85 -7.77
N ILE A 13 10.41 -15.53 -8.74
CA ILE A 13 8.97 -15.82 -8.74
C ILE A 13 8.61 -16.79 -7.60
N HIS A 14 9.40 -17.83 -7.40
CA HIS A 14 9.18 -18.81 -6.33
C HIS A 14 9.29 -18.17 -4.94
N THR A 15 10.37 -17.42 -4.68
CA THR A 15 10.56 -16.71 -3.40
C THR A 15 9.46 -15.70 -3.14
N MET A 16 9.03 -14.96 -4.17
CA MET A 16 7.89 -14.05 -4.05
C MET A 16 6.61 -14.79 -3.62
N GLN A 17 6.33 -15.95 -4.23
CA GLN A 17 5.15 -16.75 -3.90
C GLN A 17 5.22 -17.30 -2.48
N GLU A 18 6.35 -17.90 -2.08
CA GLU A 18 6.54 -18.44 -0.73
C GLU A 18 6.35 -17.35 0.34
N ASN A 19 6.96 -16.18 0.13
CA ASN A 19 6.80 -15.05 1.04
C ASN A 19 5.38 -14.50 1.04
N TYR A 20 4.71 -14.45 -0.11
CA TYR A 20 3.33 -14.03 -0.20
C TYR A 20 2.42 -14.96 0.60
N GLU A 21 2.53 -16.28 0.42
CA GLU A 21 1.76 -17.28 1.16
C GLU A 21 2.02 -17.21 2.68
N LYS A 22 3.29 -16.99 3.06
CA LYS A 22 3.70 -16.84 4.46
C LYS A 22 3.07 -15.61 5.14
N TYR A 23 3.06 -14.46 4.49
CA TYR A 23 2.62 -13.20 5.10
C TYR A 23 1.14 -12.90 4.86
N PHE A 24 0.54 -13.42 3.79
CA PHE A 24 -0.87 -13.23 3.47
C PHE A 24 -1.77 -14.19 4.25
N THR A 25 -1.88 -13.96 5.56
CA THR A 25 -2.63 -14.82 6.48
C THR A 25 -4.16 -14.62 6.45
N ARG A 26 -4.70 -13.83 5.51
CA ARG A 26 -6.14 -13.50 5.36
C ARG A 26 -6.84 -13.17 6.69
N LYS A 27 -6.17 -12.43 7.59
CA LYS A 27 -6.68 -12.17 8.94
C LYS A 27 -7.93 -11.30 8.88
N TYR A 28 -8.92 -11.63 9.72
CA TYR A 28 -10.15 -10.85 9.83
C TYR A 28 -9.86 -9.40 10.25
N ARG A 29 -10.49 -8.44 9.58
CA ARG A 29 -10.29 -6.99 9.77
C ARG A 29 -8.87 -6.49 9.47
N TYR A 30 -8.17 -7.13 8.54
CA TYR A 30 -6.93 -6.59 7.97
C TYR A 30 -7.16 -6.17 6.52
N ARG A 31 -6.57 -5.04 6.15
CA ARG A 31 -6.39 -4.63 4.77
C ARG A 31 -5.01 -5.06 4.32
N TYR A 32 -4.91 -5.52 3.08
CA TYR A 32 -3.68 -5.94 2.44
C TYR A 32 -3.57 -5.24 1.09
N TRP A 33 -2.39 -4.73 0.77
CA TRP A 33 -2.07 -4.20 -0.56
C TRP A 33 -0.60 -4.39 -0.84
N LEU A 34 -0.24 -4.35 -2.12
CA LEU A 34 1.12 -4.52 -2.59
C LEU A 34 1.74 -3.14 -2.81
N VAL A 35 3.01 -3.01 -2.46
CA VAL A 35 3.79 -1.79 -2.72
C VAL A 35 5.02 -2.21 -3.53
N VAL A 36 5.12 -1.65 -4.72
CA VAL A 36 6.27 -1.82 -5.61
C VAL A 36 7.13 -0.57 -5.52
N VAL A 37 8.40 -0.74 -5.22
CA VAL A 37 9.38 0.34 -5.11
C VAL A 37 10.39 0.22 -6.25
N ASP A 38 10.44 1.23 -7.12
CA ASP A 38 11.54 1.44 -8.06
C ASP A 38 12.67 2.19 -7.33
N ASN A 39 13.68 1.44 -6.88
CA ASN A 39 14.84 1.97 -6.19
C ASN A 39 15.95 2.33 -7.20
N HIS A 40 16.06 3.61 -7.53
CA HIS A 40 17.06 4.14 -8.46
C HIS A 40 18.43 4.34 -7.82
N PHE A 41 18.54 4.31 -6.48
CA PHE A 41 19.81 4.44 -5.79
C PHE A 41 20.60 3.14 -5.81
N GLU A 42 19.92 2.02 -5.63
CA GLU A 42 20.52 0.67 -5.62
C GLU A 42 20.30 -0.08 -6.95
N ASP A 43 19.57 0.53 -7.89
CA ASP A 43 19.20 -0.07 -9.18
C ASP A 43 18.47 -1.42 -9.01
N ILE A 44 17.49 -1.44 -8.09
CA ILE A 44 16.64 -2.61 -7.79
C ILE A 44 15.16 -2.27 -7.80
N TYR A 45 14.33 -3.27 -8.11
CA TYR A 45 12.91 -3.28 -7.76
C TYR A 45 12.72 -4.07 -6.46
N SER A 46 11.91 -3.53 -5.56
CA SER A 46 11.50 -4.23 -4.34
C SER A 46 9.98 -4.28 -4.24
N ILE A 47 9.45 -5.46 -3.90
CA ILE A 47 8.01 -5.67 -3.74
C ILE A 47 7.72 -6.00 -2.28
N PHE A 48 6.75 -5.28 -1.72
CA PHE A 48 6.32 -5.45 -0.34
C PHE A 48 4.84 -5.76 -0.25
N LEU A 49 4.47 -6.61 0.71
CA LEU A 49 3.10 -6.76 1.17
C LEU A 49 2.88 -5.87 2.38
N TYR A 50 2.02 -4.88 2.21
CA TYR A 50 1.59 -4.01 3.30
C TYR A 50 0.33 -4.60 3.93
N THR A 51 0.25 -4.52 5.24
CA THR A 51 -0.95 -4.89 6.00
C THR A 51 -1.26 -3.89 7.09
N GLN A 52 -2.56 -3.61 7.25
CA GLN A 52 -3.06 -2.70 8.25
C GLN A 52 -4.28 -3.31 8.93
N LYS A 53 -4.27 -3.36 10.26
CA LYS A 53 -5.46 -3.75 11.02
C LYS A 53 -6.44 -2.59 11.03
N GLN A 54 -7.68 -2.86 10.61
CA GLN A 54 -8.76 -1.86 10.60
C GLN A 54 -8.95 -1.26 11.99
N ARG A 55 -9.21 0.06 12.02
CA ARG A 55 -9.37 0.86 13.25
C ARG A 55 -8.11 0.97 14.11
N THR A 56 -6.94 0.66 13.55
CA THR A 56 -5.66 0.90 14.21
C THR A 56 -4.69 1.57 13.25
N GLN A 57 -3.73 2.30 13.81
CA GLN A 57 -2.65 2.92 13.04
C GLN A 57 -1.48 1.95 12.80
N LEU A 58 -1.59 0.68 13.19
CA LEU A 58 -0.51 -0.28 13.04
C LEU A 58 -0.42 -0.76 11.58
N LEU A 59 0.52 -0.16 10.86
CA LEU A 59 0.98 -0.57 9.54
C LEU A 59 2.15 -1.55 9.70
N ARG A 60 2.13 -2.63 8.93
CA ARG A 60 3.27 -3.55 8.80
C ARG A 60 3.58 -3.74 7.32
N SER A 61 4.86 -3.75 6.99
CA SER A 61 5.37 -4.08 5.67
C SER A 61 6.19 -5.36 5.76
N TYR A 62 6.02 -6.23 4.77
CA TYR A 62 6.79 -7.45 4.62
C TYR A 62 7.41 -7.46 3.23
N GLU A 63 8.72 -7.60 3.13
CA GLU A 63 9.38 -7.75 1.85
C GLU A 63 9.04 -9.12 1.26
N LEU A 64 8.57 -9.13 0.01
CA LEU A 64 8.27 -10.35 -0.74
C LEU A 64 9.48 -10.77 -1.56
N VAL A 65 10.04 -9.84 -2.32
CA VAL A 65 11.21 -10.07 -3.16
C VAL A 65 11.85 -8.74 -3.55
N HIS A 66 13.15 -8.77 -3.80
CA HIS A 66 13.87 -7.69 -4.48
C HIS A 66 14.73 -8.26 -5.61
N PHE A 67 14.88 -7.52 -6.70
CA PHE A 67 15.63 -7.97 -7.86
C PHE A 67 16.19 -6.77 -8.63
N LYS A 68 17.18 -7.02 -9.50
CA LYS A 68 17.79 -5.97 -10.32
C LYS A 68 16.72 -5.20 -11.10
N ARG A 69 16.93 -3.89 -11.27
CA ARG A 69 16.06 -2.99 -12.02
C ARG A 69 16.11 -3.27 -13.52
N ASP A 70 15.48 -4.35 -13.93
CA ASP A 70 15.28 -4.71 -15.32
C ASP A 70 13.79 -4.61 -15.70
N PRO A 71 13.44 -3.84 -16.77
CA PRO A 71 12.04 -3.66 -17.17
C PRO A 71 11.33 -4.95 -17.62
N GLU A 72 12.06 -5.91 -18.20
CA GLU A 72 11.48 -7.19 -18.63
C GLU A 72 11.19 -8.07 -17.41
N ASP A 73 12.16 -8.19 -16.50
CA ASP A 73 11.99 -8.89 -15.22
C ASP A 73 10.79 -8.33 -14.44
N TYR A 74 10.71 -7.00 -14.36
CA TYR A 74 9.61 -6.31 -13.70
C TYR A 74 8.25 -6.66 -14.30
N ARG A 75 8.12 -6.62 -15.64
CA ARG A 75 6.87 -6.98 -16.32
C ARG A 75 6.47 -8.41 -16.05
N TYR A 76 7.43 -9.33 -16.05
CA TYR A 76 7.18 -10.74 -15.81
C TYR A 76 6.70 -11.00 -14.37
N VAL A 77 7.40 -10.43 -13.39
CA VAL A 77 7.03 -10.53 -11.97
C VAL A 77 5.65 -9.92 -11.73
N MET A 78 5.37 -8.74 -12.28
CA MET A 78 4.07 -8.09 -12.13
C MET A 78 2.91 -8.85 -12.79
N ASN A 79 3.16 -9.52 -13.91
CA ASN A 79 2.15 -10.36 -14.56
C ASN A 79 1.77 -11.54 -13.65
N ASN A 80 2.77 -12.30 -13.19
CA ASN A 80 2.56 -13.42 -12.26
C ASN A 80 1.87 -12.97 -10.95
N LEU A 81 2.30 -11.83 -10.40
CA LEU A 81 1.71 -11.28 -9.18
C LEU A 81 0.24 -10.91 -9.36
N ARG A 82 -0.16 -10.39 -10.52
CA ARG A 82 -1.56 -10.08 -10.86
C ARG A 82 -2.39 -11.34 -11.10
N GLU A 83 -1.79 -12.40 -11.62
CA GLU A 83 -2.48 -13.70 -11.79
C GLU A 83 -2.78 -14.36 -10.44
N TRP A 84 -1.91 -14.19 -9.45
CA TRP A 84 -2.07 -14.84 -8.14
C TRP A 84 -2.76 -13.99 -7.08
N SER A 85 -2.70 -12.66 -7.23
CA SER A 85 -3.24 -11.73 -6.24
C SER A 85 -4.27 -10.78 -6.85
N ASN A 86 -5.40 -10.67 -6.18
CA ASN A 86 -6.43 -9.66 -6.45
C ASN A 86 -6.22 -8.40 -5.59
N LEU A 87 -4.99 -8.17 -5.10
CA LEU A 87 -4.69 -7.04 -4.21
C LEU A 87 -4.44 -5.77 -5.03
N SER A 88 -4.80 -4.62 -4.45
CA SER A 88 -4.42 -3.33 -5.00
C SER A 88 -2.90 -3.16 -4.97
N VAL A 89 -2.35 -2.53 -6.01
CA VAL A 89 -0.90 -2.27 -6.15
C VAL A 89 -0.64 -0.78 -6.10
N GLU A 90 0.26 -0.38 -5.21
CA GLU A 90 0.79 0.98 -5.07
C GLU A 90 2.20 1.02 -5.67
N TYR A 91 2.47 2.04 -6.49
CA TYR A 91 3.77 2.23 -7.13
C TYR A 91 4.50 3.41 -6.52
N ARG A 92 5.75 3.19 -6.10
CA ARG A 92 6.63 4.21 -5.51
C ARG A 92 7.92 4.30 -6.29
N ASP A 93 8.28 5.50 -6.68
CA ASP A 93 9.50 5.81 -7.41
C ASP A 93 10.44 6.59 -6.48
N THR A 94 11.67 6.12 -6.31
CA THR A 94 12.67 6.79 -5.44
C THR A 94 13.45 7.90 -6.14
N LYS A 95 13.34 8.02 -7.47
CA LYS A 95 13.96 9.10 -8.27
C LYS A 95 13.36 10.46 -7.90
N ARG A 96 12.08 10.44 -7.57
CA ARG A 96 11.40 11.54 -6.90
C ARG A 96 11.30 11.14 -5.43
N LEU A 97 12.21 11.61 -4.57
CA LEU A 97 11.91 11.66 -3.13
C LEU A 97 10.61 12.46 -3.00
N ILE A 98 9.49 11.74 -2.96
CA ILE A 98 8.21 12.33 -2.65
C ILE A 98 8.38 12.75 -1.20
N HIS A 99 8.62 14.05 -0.98
CA HIS A 99 8.37 14.67 0.32
C HIS A 99 7.02 14.10 0.79
N PRO A 100 6.88 13.62 2.03
CA PRO A 100 5.61 13.11 2.53
C PRO A 100 4.58 14.26 2.60
N GLY A 101 4.07 14.64 1.44
CA GLY A 101 2.97 15.54 1.20
C GLY A 101 1.77 14.65 0.98
N THR A 102 1.14 14.30 2.09
CA THR A 102 -0.28 14.01 2.26
C THR A 102 -1.08 13.78 0.98
N ASP A 103 -1.55 12.55 0.80
CA ASP A 103 -3.00 12.32 0.69
C ASP A 103 -3.29 10.92 1.23
N ILE A 104 -3.35 10.82 2.57
CA ILE A 104 -4.25 9.84 3.16
C ILE A 104 -5.63 10.32 2.73
N VAL A 105 -6.16 9.77 1.63
CA VAL A 105 -7.58 9.91 1.32
C VAL A 105 -8.31 9.27 2.47
N GLN A 106 -8.65 10.13 3.44
CA GLN A 106 -9.48 9.82 4.57
C GLN A 106 -10.86 9.53 3.98
N ASP A 107 -11.08 8.27 3.61
CA ASP A 107 -12.39 7.76 3.22
C ASP A 107 -13.39 8.17 4.30
N THR A 108 -14.17 9.20 3.97
CA THR A 108 -15.04 9.94 4.89
C THR A 108 -16.38 9.24 5.01
N THR A 109 -16.38 7.91 5.00
CA THR A 109 -17.61 7.11 5.06
C THR A 109 -17.45 5.99 6.07
N HIS A 110 -17.54 6.32 7.36
CA HIS A 110 -18.64 5.84 8.19
C HIS A 110 -18.53 6.30 9.64
N GLY A 111 -19.61 6.93 10.10
CA GLY A 111 -20.03 6.89 11.49
C GLY A 111 -19.73 8.15 12.26
N HIS A 112 -20.68 9.07 12.32
CA HIS A 112 -21.37 9.34 13.58
C HIS A 112 -22.69 10.05 13.31
N SER A 113 -23.76 9.38 13.71
CA SER A 113 -25.14 9.85 13.68
C SER A 113 -25.26 11.14 14.50
N ALA A 114 -25.47 12.29 13.86
CA ALA A 114 -25.91 13.47 14.57
C ALA A 114 -27.42 13.35 14.84
N ARG A 115 -27.77 12.70 15.95
CA ARG A 115 -29.12 12.75 16.52
C ARG A 115 -29.14 13.85 17.58
N ASN A 116 -29.76 14.98 17.19
CA ASN A 116 -30.51 15.98 17.96
C ASN A 116 -30.11 16.27 19.43
N GLN A 117 -29.79 17.53 19.76
CA GLN A 117 -30.75 18.47 20.38
C GLN A 117 -30.15 19.82 20.83
N THR A 118 -30.89 20.88 20.47
CA THR A 118 -31.20 22.11 21.23
C THR A 118 -30.07 23.09 21.60
N HIS A 119 -30.16 24.33 21.10
CA HIS A 119 -30.25 25.54 21.94
C HIS A 119 -30.82 26.71 21.09
N ALA A 120 -31.75 27.45 21.70
CA ALA A 120 -32.65 28.45 21.10
C ALA A 120 -31.96 29.81 20.77
N PRO A 121 -32.63 30.73 20.03
CA PRO A 121 -32.02 31.95 19.50
C PRO A 121 -32.11 33.13 20.48
N TRP A 122 -31.12 34.02 20.50
CA TRP A 122 -31.19 35.29 21.27
C TRP A 122 -31.05 36.53 20.36
N ARG A 123 -31.97 37.47 20.56
CA ARG A 123 -32.15 38.79 19.91
C ARG A 123 -31.55 39.93 20.77
N PRO A 124 -31.43 41.18 20.24
CA PRO A 124 -30.55 42.25 20.75
C PRO A 124 -31.23 43.30 21.66
N SER A 125 -30.44 44.09 22.42
CA SER A 125 -30.79 45.44 22.94
C SER A 125 -29.53 46.15 23.49
N GLN A 126 -29.13 47.30 22.92
CA GLN A 126 -29.27 48.68 23.44
C GLN A 126 -28.45 49.01 24.70
N GLY A 127 -27.63 50.07 24.64
CA GLY A 127 -26.92 50.63 25.79
C GLY A 127 -26.00 51.79 25.41
N THR A 128 -26.50 52.99 25.64
CA THR A 128 -25.91 54.33 25.48
C THR A 128 -24.59 54.57 26.22
N ASN A 129 -23.72 55.42 25.65
CA ASN A 129 -23.30 56.69 26.27
C ASN A 129 -22.73 57.64 25.20
#